data_AF-A0A2V7W9U8-F1
#
_entry.id   AF-A0A2V7W9U8-F1
#
_cell.length_a   1.000
_cell.length_b   1.000
_cell.length_c   1.000
_cell.angle_alpha   90.00
_cell.angle_beta   90.00
_cell.angle_gamma   90.00
#
_symmetry.space_group_name_H-M   'P 1'
#
loop_
_entity.id
_entity.type
_entity.pdbx_description
1 polymer ?
#
loop_
_entity_poly.entity_id
_entity_poly.type
_entity_poly.pdbx_seq_one_letter_code
_entity_poly.pdbx_strand_id
1 'polypeptide(L)'
;LGACATTKSVDQRIADVQAQQNKKIESVESQVEELQQKQKQTDVRLDELSQEAKDALKRAQEAGVLAKGKVVFQQTFTEDRVKFGLNKYDLSKDSQAALDEFAGKVKGVNEQYFVEVQGHTDDTGSSRYNDELGQRRADAVRRYLSRQHQLPLNRMSTISYGDTLPAAPNTTRAGRQQNRRVVLVVLE
;
A
#
# COMPACT_ATOMS: atom_id res chain seq x y z
N LEU A 1 -36.43 -7.57 77.30
CA LEU A 1 -37.52 -6.58 77.29
C LEU A 1 -37.49 -5.90 75.94
N GLY A 2 -38.36 -6.35 75.02
CA GLY A 2 -38.38 -5.89 73.64
C GLY A 2 -38.97 -4.49 73.54
N ALA A 3 -38.20 -3.56 72.98
CA ALA A 3 -38.68 -2.22 72.67
C ALA A 3 -39.54 -2.26 71.41
N CYS A 4 -40.86 -2.18 71.56
CA CYS A 4 -41.79 -2.03 70.44
C CYS A 4 -41.60 -0.64 69.82
N ALA A 5 -41.17 -0.59 68.56
CA ALA A 5 -41.17 0.62 67.77
C ALA A 5 -42.61 1.17 67.65
N THR A 6 -42.80 2.45 67.96
CA THR A 6 -44.10 3.11 67.77
C THR A 6 -44.41 3.29 66.29
N THR A 7 -45.68 3.16 65.87
CA THR A 7 -46.13 3.30 64.47
C THR A 7 -45.63 4.59 63.81
N LYS A 8 -45.69 5.71 64.53
CA LYS A 8 -45.18 7.01 64.07
C LYS A 8 -43.69 7.01 63.72
N SER A 9 -42.86 6.26 64.45
CA SER A 9 -41.42 6.14 64.17
C SER A 9 -41.11 5.24 62.98
N VAL A 10 -42.00 4.28 62.68
CA VAL A 10 -41.92 3.41 61.51
C VAL A 10 -42.33 4.19 60.27
N ASP A 11 -43.42 4.95 60.34
CA ASP A 11 -43.93 5.79 59.24
C ASP A 11 -42.90 6.84 58.80
N GLN A 12 -42.22 7.47 59.76
CA GLN A 12 -41.19 8.47 59.47
C GLN A 12 -39.96 7.85 58.79
N ARG A 13 -39.53 6.66 59.23
CA ARG A 13 -38.45 5.91 58.55
C ARG A 13 -38.83 5.46 57.15
N ILE A 14 -40.08 5.05 56.94
CA ILE A 14 -40.60 4.70 55.60
C ILE A 14 -40.57 5.94 54.70
N ALA A 15 -41.02 7.09 55.18
CA ALA A 15 -40.99 8.35 54.43
C ALA A 15 -39.55 8.79 54.09
N ASP A 16 -38.60 8.67 55.04
CA ASP A 16 -37.19 8.99 54.81
C ASP A 16 -36.55 8.05 53.77
N VAL A 17 -36.85 6.74 53.86
CA VAL A 17 -36.37 5.74 52.88
C VAL A 17 -36.97 6.00 51.51
N GLN A 18 -38.27 6.31 51.41
CA GLN A 18 -38.93 6.68 50.15
C GLN A 18 -38.33 7.96 49.56
N ALA A 19 -38.05 8.97 50.37
CA ALA A 19 -37.41 10.21 49.92
C ALA A 19 -35.97 9.96 49.42
N GLN A 20 -35.20 9.10 50.11
CA GLN A 20 -33.87 8.68 49.65
C GLN A 20 -33.92 7.84 48.37
N GLN A 21 -34.92 6.97 48.22
CA GLN A 21 -35.15 6.18 47.01
C GLN A 21 -35.51 7.07 45.83
N ASN A 22 -36.42 8.02 46.01
CA ASN A 22 -36.81 8.97 44.95
C ASN A 22 -35.62 9.81 44.47
N LYS A 23 -34.80 10.33 45.39
CA LYS A 23 -33.56 11.05 45.04
C LYS A 23 -32.57 10.18 44.26
N LYS A 24 -32.45 8.89 44.61
CA LYS A 24 -31.59 7.95 43.86
C LYS A 24 -32.16 7.65 42.48
N ILE A 25 -33.48 7.50 42.35
CA ILE A 25 -34.16 7.26 41.07
C ILE A 25 -33.94 8.46 40.13
N GLU A 26 -34.18 9.68 40.60
CA GLU A 26 -33.92 10.91 39.82
C GLU A 26 -32.45 11.03 39.40
N SER A 27 -31.51 10.67 40.28
CA SER A 27 -30.08 10.66 39.94
C SER A 27 -29.73 9.59 38.91
N VAL A 28 -30.33 8.41 38.97
CA VAL A 28 -30.10 7.33 38.00
C VAL A 28 -30.73 7.68 36.65
N GLU A 29 -31.94 8.24 36.64
CA GLU A 29 -32.60 8.74 35.44
C GLU A 29 -31.75 9.79 34.73
N SER A 30 -31.22 10.76 35.49
CA SER A 30 -30.30 11.78 34.97
C SER A 30 -29.03 11.17 34.37
N GLN A 31 -28.44 10.17 35.02
CA GLN A 31 -27.26 9.45 34.50
C GLN A 31 -27.58 8.63 33.24
N VAL A 32 -28.76 8.00 33.19
CA VAL A 32 -29.22 7.24 32.01
C VAL A 32 -29.43 8.18 30.82
N GLU A 33 -30.02 9.35 31.03
CA GLU A 33 -30.16 10.37 29.97
C GLU A 33 -28.81 10.86 29.46
N GLU A 34 -27.86 11.14 30.36
CA GLU A 34 -26.51 11.55 29.97
C GLU A 34 -25.79 10.45 29.18
N LEU A 35 -25.92 9.19 29.61
CA LEU A 35 -25.35 8.04 28.90
C LEU A 35 -25.99 7.84 27.52
N GLN A 36 -27.31 8.00 27.41
CA GLN A 36 -28.01 7.93 26.13
C GLN A 36 -27.57 9.05 25.18
N GLN A 37 -27.35 10.26 25.69
CA GLN A 37 -26.80 11.37 24.90
C GLN A 37 -25.37 11.09 24.44
N LYS A 38 -24.50 10.59 25.33
CA LYS A 38 -23.13 10.19 24.98
C LYS A 38 -23.11 9.04 23.97
N GLN A 39 -24.03 8.09 24.07
CA GLN A 39 -24.17 6.99 23.12
C GLN A 39 -24.53 7.54 21.74
N LYS A 40 -25.57 8.37 21.64
CA LYS A 40 -25.95 9.03 20.37
C LYS A 40 -24.79 9.83 19.77
N GLN A 41 -24.05 10.57 20.59
CA GLN A 41 -22.90 11.33 20.11
C GLN A 41 -21.76 10.42 19.62
N THR A 42 -21.57 9.26 20.25
CA THR A 42 -20.58 8.27 19.81
C THR A 42 -20.99 7.63 18.49
N ASP A 43 -22.27 7.29 18.32
CA ASP A 43 -22.79 6.74 17.07
C ASP A 43 -22.58 7.70 15.89
N VAL A 44 -22.88 8.99 16.08
CA VAL A 44 -22.62 10.03 15.06
C VAL A 44 -21.13 10.11 14.70
N ARG A 45 -20.24 10.11 15.69
CA ARG A 45 -18.79 10.14 15.44
C ARG A 45 -18.31 8.88 14.72
N LEU A 46 -18.87 7.70 15.04
CA LEU A 46 -18.53 6.45 14.37
C LEU A 46 -18.95 6.48 12.90
N ASP A 47 -20.12 7.02 12.60
CA ASP A 47 -20.58 7.21 11.22
C ASP A 47 -19.69 8.19 10.46
N GLU A 48 -19.34 9.33 11.06
CA GLU A 48 -18.41 10.31 10.48
C GLU A 48 -17.02 9.69 10.21
N LEU A 49 -16.45 8.98 11.18
CA LEU A 49 -15.18 8.26 11.03
C LEU A 49 -15.25 7.17 9.95
N SER A 50 -16.38 6.46 9.85
CA SER A 50 -16.59 5.45 8.81
C SER A 50 -16.62 6.07 7.42
N GLN A 51 -17.28 7.21 7.27
CA GLN A 51 -17.31 7.94 6.00
C GLN A 51 -15.95 8.51 5.65
N GLU A 52 -15.26 9.13 6.62
CA GLU A 52 -13.90 9.65 6.41
C GLU A 52 -12.93 8.54 6.01
N ALA A 53 -13.01 7.37 6.63
CA ALA A 53 -12.19 6.21 6.28
C ALA A 53 -12.50 5.71 4.86
N LYS A 54 -13.78 5.68 4.45
CA LYS A 54 -14.18 5.33 3.07
C LYS A 54 -13.67 6.34 2.06
N ASP A 55 -13.74 7.63 2.36
CA ASP A 55 -13.26 8.70 1.50
C ASP A 55 -11.73 8.74 1.43
N ALA A 56 -11.03 8.48 2.53
CA ALA A 56 -9.59 8.31 2.55
C ALA A 56 -9.15 7.09 1.72
N LEU A 57 -9.86 5.96 1.85
CA LEU A 57 -9.62 4.77 1.04
C LEU A 57 -9.88 5.03 -0.45
N LYS A 58 -10.99 5.71 -0.79
CA LYS A 58 -11.33 6.09 -2.16
C LYS A 58 -10.28 7.02 -2.74
N ARG A 59 -9.86 8.06 -2.01
CA ARG A 59 -8.77 8.96 -2.43
C ARG A 59 -7.45 8.23 -2.60
N ALA A 60 -7.12 7.27 -1.73
CA ALA A 60 -5.93 6.45 -1.86
C ALA A 60 -5.99 5.51 -3.08
N GLN A 61 -7.17 4.93 -3.37
CA GLN A 61 -7.40 4.12 -4.56
C GLN A 61 -7.34 4.96 -5.83
N GLU A 62 -7.99 6.12 -5.86
CA GLU A 62 -7.95 7.08 -6.96
C GLU A 62 -6.53 7.61 -7.18
N ALA A 63 -5.79 7.94 -6.13
CA ALA A 63 -4.38 8.32 -6.22
C ALA A 63 -3.50 7.16 -6.72
N GLY A 64 -3.77 5.92 -6.31
CA GLY A 64 -3.11 4.73 -6.85
C GLY A 64 -3.45 4.46 -8.33
N VAL A 65 -4.67 4.80 -8.76
CA VAL A 65 -5.13 4.72 -10.16
C VAL A 65 -4.52 5.86 -10.99
N LEU A 66 -4.33 7.05 -10.41
CA LEU A 66 -3.66 8.20 -11.05
C LEU A 66 -2.13 8.03 -11.12
N ALA A 67 -1.51 7.38 -10.13
CA ALA A 67 -0.09 7.00 -10.17
C ALA A 67 0.18 5.86 -11.17
N LYS A 68 -0.83 5.01 -11.42
CA LYS A 68 -0.87 4.06 -12.54
C LYS A 68 -1.44 4.74 -13.80
N GLY A 69 -0.80 5.82 -14.27
CA GLY A 69 -0.99 6.34 -15.63
C GLY A 69 -1.15 5.15 -16.56
N LYS A 70 -2.29 5.08 -17.26
CA LYS A 70 -2.90 3.85 -17.79
C LYS A 70 -1.84 2.92 -18.37
N VAL A 71 -1.46 1.89 -17.61
CA VAL A 71 -0.40 0.97 -18.01
C VAL A 71 -0.86 0.29 -19.29
N VAL A 72 -0.22 0.64 -20.42
CA VAL A 72 -0.55 0.09 -21.74
C VAL A 72 -0.16 -1.38 -21.77
N PHE A 73 1.08 -1.67 -21.36
CA PHE A 73 1.58 -3.03 -21.15
C PHE A 73 2.86 -3.01 -20.31
N GLN A 74 3.23 -4.18 -19.79
CA GLN A 74 4.52 -4.38 -19.13
C GLN A 74 5.22 -5.62 -19.70
N GLN A 75 6.55 -5.62 -19.67
CA GLN A 75 7.36 -6.77 -20.07
C GLN A 75 8.47 -7.02 -19.04
N THR A 76 8.55 -8.26 -18.57
CA THR A 76 9.55 -8.70 -17.58
C THR A 76 10.67 -9.46 -18.26
N PHE A 77 11.89 -9.06 -17.92
CA PHE A 77 13.14 -9.61 -18.40
C PHE A 77 13.91 -10.20 -17.23
N THR A 78 13.73 -11.50 -16.97
CA THR A 78 14.47 -12.23 -15.92
C THR A 78 15.89 -12.55 -16.38
N GLU A 79 16.79 -12.88 -15.45
CA GLU A 79 18.18 -13.19 -15.74
C GLU A 79 18.36 -14.32 -16.78
N ASP A 80 17.38 -15.21 -16.91
CA ASP A 80 17.39 -16.31 -17.87
C ASP A 80 17.25 -15.81 -19.32
N ARG A 81 16.53 -14.69 -19.51
CA ARG A 81 16.34 -13.99 -20.80
C ARG A 81 17.29 -12.81 -20.96
N VAL A 82 17.68 -12.19 -19.85
CA VAL A 82 18.62 -11.08 -19.78
C VAL A 82 19.75 -11.40 -18.83
N LYS A 83 20.71 -12.16 -19.35
CA LYS A 83 21.94 -12.52 -18.64
C LYS A 83 22.81 -11.27 -18.48
N PHE A 84 22.46 -10.42 -17.53
CA PHE A 84 23.45 -9.59 -16.87
C PHE A 84 24.37 -10.57 -16.13
N GLY A 85 25.55 -10.85 -16.71
CA GLY A 85 26.53 -11.70 -16.04
C GLY A 85 26.77 -11.21 -14.61
N LEU A 86 27.26 -12.08 -13.72
CA LEU A 86 27.71 -11.64 -12.39
C LEU A 86 28.71 -10.49 -12.58
N ASN A 87 28.38 -9.29 -12.08
CA ASN A 87 29.14 -8.05 -12.30
C ASN A 87 29.18 -7.48 -13.74
N LYS A 88 28.29 -7.89 -14.65
CA LYS A 88 28.21 -7.33 -16.02
C LYS A 88 26.84 -6.75 -16.33
N TYR A 89 26.84 -5.54 -16.85
CA TYR A 89 25.67 -4.80 -17.37
C TYR A 89 25.49 -4.98 -18.89
N ASP A 90 26.27 -5.87 -19.51
CA ASP A 90 26.21 -6.14 -20.95
C ASP A 90 24.98 -7.00 -21.27
N LEU A 91 24.16 -6.53 -22.21
CA LEU A 91 22.97 -7.24 -22.69
C LEU A 91 23.38 -8.39 -23.61
N SER A 92 22.90 -9.61 -23.35
CA SER A 92 23.15 -10.75 -24.24
C SER A 92 22.42 -10.56 -25.58
N LYS A 93 22.79 -11.32 -26.62
CA LYS A 93 22.09 -11.27 -27.91
C LYS A 93 20.59 -11.57 -27.79
N ASP A 94 20.22 -12.52 -26.94
CA ASP A 94 18.82 -12.86 -26.68
C ASP A 94 18.09 -11.70 -25.99
N SER A 95 18.77 -10.99 -25.09
CA SER A 95 18.26 -9.78 -24.44
C SER A 95 18.01 -8.67 -25.43
N GLN A 96 18.97 -8.48 -26.33
CA GLN A 96 18.91 -7.48 -27.39
C GLN A 96 17.71 -7.76 -28.29
N ALA A 97 17.56 -8.99 -28.79
CA ALA A 97 16.41 -9.39 -29.59
C ALA A 97 15.06 -9.18 -28.88
N ALA A 98 14.97 -9.49 -27.59
CA ALA A 98 13.74 -9.27 -26.82
C ALA A 98 13.46 -7.77 -26.58
N LEU A 99 14.50 -6.95 -26.43
CA LEU A 99 14.38 -5.49 -26.35
C LEU A 99 14.06 -4.86 -27.71
N ASP A 100 14.49 -5.47 -28.81
CA ASP A 100 14.14 -5.06 -30.17
C ASP A 100 12.63 -5.26 -30.41
N GLU A 101 12.10 -6.41 -30.00
CA GLU A 101 10.66 -6.70 -30.05
C GLU A 101 9.87 -5.71 -29.18
N PHE A 102 10.33 -5.44 -27.96
CA PHE A 102 9.74 -4.44 -27.08
C PHE A 102 9.72 -3.06 -27.72
N ALA A 103 10.83 -2.61 -28.30
CA ALA A 103 10.92 -1.32 -28.96
C ALA A 103 9.96 -1.22 -30.16
N GLY A 104 9.79 -2.30 -30.92
CA GLY A 104 8.80 -2.37 -31.99
C GLY A 104 7.36 -2.18 -31.48
N LYS A 105 7.02 -2.82 -30.35
CA LYS A 105 5.70 -2.64 -29.71
C LYS A 105 5.48 -1.21 -29.22
N VAL A 106 6.47 -0.63 -28.54
CA VAL A 106 6.39 0.75 -28.03
C VAL A 106 6.19 1.76 -29.16
N LYS A 107 6.89 1.60 -30.29
CA LYS A 107 6.72 2.47 -31.46
C LYS A 107 5.33 2.37 -32.10
N GLY A 108 4.63 1.26 -31.90
CA GLY A 108 3.24 1.08 -32.35
C GLY A 108 2.18 1.64 -31.39
N VAL A 109 2.58 2.05 -30.17
CA VAL A 109 1.70 2.77 -29.24
C VAL A 109 1.59 4.25 -29.70
N ASN A 110 0.44 4.87 -29.45
CA ASN A 110 0.16 6.29 -29.74
C ASN A 110 1.32 7.24 -29.37
N GLU A 111 1.34 8.44 -29.95
CA GLU A 111 2.44 9.41 -29.80
C GLU A 111 2.74 9.87 -28.37
N GLN A 112 1.87 9.62 -27.40
CA GLN A 112 2.07 9.93 -25.98
C GLN A 112 2.26 8.62 -25.22
N TYR A 113 3.52 8.28 -24.92
CA TYR A 113 3.88 7.17 -24.07
C TYR A 113 5.05 7.55 -23.16
N PHE A 114 5.13 6.87 -22.03
CA PHE A 114 6.26 6.92 -21.11
C PHE A 114 6.68 5.50 -20.73
N VAL A 115 7.98 5.24 -20.61
CA VAL A 115 8.51 3.93 -20.23
C VAL A 115 9.24 4.04 -18.91
N GLU A 116 8.77 3.34 -17.89
CA GLU A 116 9.50 3.15 -16.65
C GLU A 116 10.30 1.84 -16.71
N VAL A 117 11.60 1.93 -16.50
CA VAL A 117 12.50 0.78 -16.45
C VAL A 117 12.88 0.49 -15.00
N GLN A 118 12.42 -0.63 -14.47
CA GLN A 118 12.54 -1.01 -13.07
C GLN A 118 13.60 -2.11 -12.91
N GLY A 119 14.66 -1.84 -12.15
CA GLY A 119 15.72 -2.80 -11.86
C GLY A 119 15.55 -3.50 -10.52
N HIS A 120 15.56 -4.83 -10.53
CA HIS A 120 15.45 -5.67 -9.34
C HIS A 120 16.65 -6.63 -9.19
N THR A 121 16.93 -7.02 -7.95
CA THR A 121 17.95 -7.97 -7.55
C THR A 121 17.36 -9.07 -6.66
N ASP A 122 18.16 -10.10 -6.37
CA ASP A 122 17.89 -10.96 -5.22
C ASP A 122 18.45 -10.33 -3.94
N ASP A 123 18.28 -11.00 -2.80
CA ASP A 123 18.73 -10.55 -1.49
C ASP A 123 20.22 -10.80 -1.21
N THR A 124 21.01 -11.16 -2.23
CA THR A 124 22.43 -11.45 -2.03
C THR A 124 23.24 -10.15 -1.99
N GLY A 125 23.71 -9.76 -0.81
CA GLY A 125 24.58 -8.60 -0.63
C GLY A 125 23.98 -7.57 0.32
N SER A 126 24.48 -6.33 0.27
CA SER A 126 23.88 -5.22 1.03
C SER A 126 22.76 -4.57 0.25
N SER A 127 21.74 -4.05 0.93
CA SER A 127 20.62 -3.33 0.30
C SER A 127 21.12 -2.17 -0.59
N ARG A 128 22.12 -1.41 -0.14
CA ARG A 128 22.76 -0.35 -0.95
C ARG A 128 23.37 -0.90 -2.24
N TYR A 129 24.09 -2.01 -2.15
CA TYR A 129 24.69 -2.64 -3.33
C TYR A 129 23.62 -3.10 -4.32
N ASN A 130 22.53 -3.67 -3.81
CA ASN A 130 21.39 -4.14 -4.60
C ASN A 130 20.66 -3.00 -5.31
N ASP A 131 20.47 -1.87 -4.63
CA ASP A 131 19.93 -0.64 -5.22
C ASP A 131 20.83 -0.09 -6.34
N GLU A 132 22.15 0.02 -6.10
CA GLU A 132 23.11 0.44 -7.12
C GLU A 132 23.15 -0.53 -8.32
N LEU A 133 23.07 -1.83 -8.08
CA LEU A 133 23.07 -2.87 -9.13
C LEU A 133 21.79 -2.82 -9.97
N GLY A 134 20.63 -2.73 -9.34
CA GLY A 134 19.36 -2.61 -10.04
C GLY A 134 19.31 -1.33 -10.88
N GLN A 135 19.81 -0.21 -10.36
CA GLN A 135 19.88 1.05 -11.11
C GLN A 135 20.76 0.91 -12.37
N ARG A 136 21.95 0.30 -12.24
CA ARG A 136 22.84 0.07 -13.38
C ARG A 136 22.20 -0.82 -14.45
N ARG A 137 21.44 -1.84 -14.05
CA ARG A 137 20.68 -2.72 -14.97
C ARG A 137 19.59 -1.95 -15.72
N ALA A 138 18.81 -1.13 -15.01
CA ALA A 138 17.78 -0.29 -15.60
C ALA A 138 18.39 0.73 -16.59
N ASP A 139 19.48 1.38 -16.22
CA ASP A 139 20.20 2.33 -17.07
C ASP A 139 20.76 1.69 -18.34
N ALA A 140 21.25 0.44 -18.26
CA ALA A 140 21.77 -0.29 -19.40
C ALA A 140 20.67 -0.54 -20.44
N VAL A 141 19.48 -0.94 -19.98
CA VAL A 141 18.30 -1.13 -20.83
C VAL A 141 17.85 0.20 -21.45
N ARG A 142 17.74 1.27 -20.65
CA ARG A 142 17.37 2.61 -21.16
C ARG A 142 18.35 3.08 -22.24
N ARG A 143 19.66 2.93 -22.00
CA ARG A 143 20.70 3.29 -22.97
C ARG A 143 20.62 2.48 -24.24
N TYR A 144 20.36 1.18 -24.14
CA TYR A 144 20.22 0.30 -25.30
C TYR A 144 19.03 0.71 -26.18
N LEU A 145 17.85 0.85 -25.59
CA LEU A 145 16.63 1.27 -26.29
C LEU A 145 16.79 2.64 -26.95
N SER A 146 17.43 3.59 -26.28
CA SER A 146 17.71 4.90 -26.86
C SER A 146 18.69 4.84 -28.03
N ARG A 147 19.81 4.12 -27.89
CA ARG A 147 20.86 4.09 -28.93
C ARG A 147 20.46 3.27 -30.15
N GLN A 148 19.89 2.09 -29.95
CA GLN A 148 19.58 1.17 -31.05
C GLN A 148 18.25 1.47 -31.72
N HIS A 149 17.25 1.92 -30.96
CA HIS A 149 15.89 2.13 -31.45
C HIS A 149 15.43 3.58 -31.42
N GLN A 150 16.28 4.52 -31.01
CA GLN A 150 15.99 5.95 -31.00
C GLN A 150 14.77 6.31 -30.14
N LEU A 151 14.50 5.52 -29.09
CA LEU A 151 13.49 5.89 -28.09
C LEU A 151 13.97 7.15 -27.35
N PRO A 152 13.15 8.22 -27.25
CA PRO A 152 13.55 9.46 -26.61
C PRO A 152 13.83 9.28 -25.11
N LEU A 153 15.00 9.75 -24.64
CA LEU A 153 15.38 9.63 -23.23
C LEU A 153 14.43 10.36 -22.28
N ASN A 154 13.83 11.46 -22.73
CA ASN A 154 12.83 12.22 -21.95
C ASN A 154 11.51 11.47 -21.75
N ARG A 155 11.28 10.37 -22.48
CA ARG A 155 10.13 9.48 -22.32
C ARG A 155 10.46 8.20 -21.55
N MET A 156 11.65 8.13 -20.96
CA MET A 156 12.09 6.95 -20.23
C MET A 156 12.63 7.33 -18.85
N SER A 157 12.06 6.76 -17.79
CA SER A 157 12.63 6.79 -16.44
C SER A 157 13.29 5.46 -16.10
N THR A 158 14.17 5.50 -15.12
CA THR A 158 14.86 4.34 -14.58
C THR A 158 14.76 4.42 -13.07
N ILE A 159 14.33 3.34 -12.44
CA ILE A 159 14.25 3.21 -10.99
C ILE A 159 14.84 1.87 -10.56
N SER A 160 15.48 1.83 -9.40
CA SER A 160 15.81 0.58 -8.74
C SER A 160 14.91 0.32 -7.56
N TYR A 161 14.53 -0.93 -7.41
CA TYR A 161 13.89 -1.44 -6.21
C TYR A 161 14.81 -2.39 -5.44
N GLY A 162 16.06 -2.56 -5.87
CA GLY A 162 16.99 -3.55 -5.32
C GLY A 162 16.31 -4.89 -5.03
N ASP A 163 16.40 -5.32 -3.78
CA ASP A 163 15.83 -6.54 -3.23
C ASP A 163 14.48 -6.33 -2.50
N THR A 164 13.95 -5.11 -2.47
CA THR A 164 12.78 -4.76 -1.64
C THR A 164 11.45 -5.23 -2.23
N LEU A 165 11.42 -5.53 -3.54
CA LEU A 165 10.23 -6.03 -4.25
C LEU A 165 10.51 -7.38 -4.95
N PRO A 166 10.64 -8.48 -4.18
CA PRO A 166 10.86 -9.82 -4.73
C PRO A 166 9.61 -10.33 -5.47
N ALA A 167 9.79 -10.95 -6.63
CA ALA A 167 8.76 -11.67 -7.36
C ALA A 167 8.57 -13.12 -6.86
N ALA A 168 9.59 -13.68 -6.19
CA ALA A 168 9.60 -15.03 -5.66
C ALA A 168 10.44 -15.13 -4.36
N PRO A 169 10.30 -16.20 -3.56
CA PRO A 169 11.11 -16.37 -2.36
C PRO A 169 12.61 -16.48 -2.68
N ASN A 170 13.44 -15.68 -2.02
CA ASN A 170 14.90 -15.73 -2.17
C ASN A 170 15.56 -16.98 -1.55
N THR A 171 14.79 -17.83 -0.87
CA THR A 171 15.29 -19.05 -0.23
C THR A 171 15.75 -20.11 -1.23
N THR A 172 15.26 -20.06 -2.48
CA THR A 172 15.60 -21.03 -3.53
C THR A 172 16.43 -20.39 -4.64
N ARG A 173 17.29 -21.18 -5.30
CA ARG A 173 18.05 -20.71 -6.47
C ARG A 173 17.13 -20.22 -7.59
N ALA A 174 16.04 -20.93 -7.83
CA ALA A 174 15.05 -20.58 -8.84
C ALA A 174 14.35 -19.25 -8.49
N GLY A 175 13.95 -19.04 -7.23
CA GLY A 175 13.35 -17.79 -6.80
C GLY A 175 14.29 -16.60 -6.92
N ARG A 176 15.57 -16.76 -6.53
CA ARG A 176 16.59 -15.72 -6.75
C ARG A 176 16.77 -15.38 -8.23
N GLN A 177 16.76 -16.37 -9.12
CA GLN A 177 16.82 -16.14 -10.57
C GLN A 177 15.63 -15.30 -11.08
N GLN A 178 14.43 -15.54 -10.56
CA GLN A 178 13.24 -14.74 -10.91
C GLN A 178 13.32 -13.31 -10.36
N ASN A 179 13.95 -13.12 -9.20
CA ASN A 179 14.09 -11.80 -8.59
C ASN A 179 15.10 -10.91 -9.31
N ARG A 180 16.17 -11.51 -9.85
CA ARG A 180 17.13 -10.80 -10.72
C ARG A 180 16.49 -10.54 -12.08
N ARG A 181 15.79 -9.42 -12.20
CA ARG A 181 15.01 -9.04 -13.38
C ARG A 181 15.03 -7.54 -13.63
N VAL A 182 14.66 -7.16 -14.85
CA VAL A 182 14.27 -5.80 -15.20
C VAL A 182 12.84 -5.83 -15.73
N VAL A 183 12.00 -4.91 -15.26
CA VAL A 183 10.60 -4.78 -15.71
C VAL A 183 10.48 -3.46 -16.46
N LEU A 184 9.93 -3.49 -17.67
CA LEU A 184 9.62 -2.31 -18.45
C LEU A 184 8.12 -2.11 -18.40
N VAL A 185 7.68 -0.97 -17.91
CA VAL A 185 6.27 -0.60 -17.80
C VAL A 185 6.03 0.55 -18.75
N VAL A 186 5.10 0.37 -19.69
CA VAL A 186 4.68 1.41 -20.64
C VAL A 186 3.41 2.05 -20.13
N LEU A 187 3.43 3.36 -19.99
CA LEU A 187 2.36 4.20 -19.49
C LEU A 187 1.86 5.09 -20.65
N GLU A 188 0.56 5.34 -20.69
CA GLU A 188 -0.09 6.35 -21.56
C GLU A 188 -0.15 7.71 -20.85
#